data_AF-A0A2V8TK61-F1
#
_entry.id   AF-A0A2V8TK61-F1
#
_cell.length_a   1.000
_cell.length_b   1.000
_cell.length_c   1.000
_cell.angle_alpha   90.00
_cell.angle_beta   90.00
_cell.angle_gamma   90.00
#
_symmetry.space_group_name_H-M   'P 1'
#
loop_
_entity.id
_entity.type
_entity.pdbx_description
1 polymer ?
#
loop_
_entity_poly.entity_id
_entity_poly.type
_entity_poly.pdbx_seq_one_letter_code
_entity_poly.pdbx_strand_id
1 'polypeptide(L)'
;MRNHFKVLAAFIALTSLAIASPSFANELRFIAHLDGSQVAPTPVTTTGTGSATFTVNDARTEIDFDLTVEGIDPANITAAEIHVGAVGVAGPAIFTLSPTTFTSPLSGVLTEANLTPQAGVSTFADAISMMLAGTTYVDVHTIANPNGEIRGQIDLIAKIKVRRAINPRSHGVIAVTLRSSPDFDARSVDPASVRFGPVGAQAVKTHLVDVNGDGLADLLLHFRTQATGIRCGDKSVSLVAVTSTGLQIEATAPIKTPGCH
;
A
#
# COMPACT_ATOMS: atom_id res chain seq x y z
N MET A 1 -23.03 64.00 -45.55
CA MET A 1 -21.76 63.25 -45.60
C MET A 1 -21.60 62.57 -44.24
N ARG A 2 -21.75 61.22 -44.18
CA ARG A 2 -21.86 60.43 -42.94
C ARG A 2 -20.46 60.13 -42.38
N ASN A 3 -20.21 60.57 -41.14
CA ASN A 3 -19.03 60.20 -40.35
C ASN A 3 -19.15 58.72 -39.93
N HIS A 4 -18.19 57.90 -40.31
CA HIS A 4 -18.06 56.53 -39.83
C HIS A 4 -17.15 56.49 -38.60
N PHE A 5 -17.77 56.28 -37.43
CA PHE A 5 -17.13 55.90 -36.18
C PHE A 5 -16.58 54.46 -36.33
N LYS A 6 -15.26 54.27 -36.18
CA LYS A 6 -14.67 52.92 -36.06
C LYS A 6 -14.62 52.55 -34.58
N VAL A 7 -15.48 51.63 -34.17
CA VAL A 7 -15.44 51.01 -32.83
C VAL A 7 -14.33 49.96 -32.83
N LEU A 8 -13.34 50.13 -31.97
CA LEU A 8 -12.27 49.17 -31.74
C LEU A 8 -12.74 48.18 -30.66
N ALA A 9 -12.97 46.92 -31.02
CA ALA A 9 -13.33 45.87 -30.08
C ALA A 9 -12.07 45.34 -29.38
N ALA A 10 -11.97 45.53 -28.07
CA ALA A 10 -10.92 44.94 -27.25
C ALA A 10 -11.29 43.49 -26.88
N PHE A 11 -10.49 42.53 -27.37
CA PHE A 11 -10.56 41.14 -26.92
C PHE A 11 -9.90 41.02 -25.55
N ILE A 12 -10.70 40.83 -24.49
CA ILE A 12 -10.20 40.42 -23.18
C ILE A 12 -10.00 38.90 -23.24
N ALA A 13 -8.75 38.46 -23.33
CA ALA A 13 -8.40 37.06 -23.18
C ALA A 13 -8.61 36.65 -21.71
N LEU A 14 -9.69 35.91 -21.45
CA LEU A 14 -9.96 35.32 -20.14
C LEU A 14 -9.06 34.09 -19.99
N THR A 15 -7.87 34.26 -19.38
CA THR A 15 -7.00 33.13 -19.03
C THR A 15 -7.65 32.34 -17.90
N SER A 16 -8.31 31.24 -18.23
CA SER A 16 -8.75 30.23 -17.27
C SER A 16 -7.51 29.68 -16.55
N LEU A 17 -7.31 30.09 -15.30
CA LEU A 17 -6.34 29.45 -14.42
C LEU A 17 -6.94 28.09 -14.06
N ALA A 18 -6.52 27.05 -14.77
CA ALA A 18 -6.83 25.68 -14.39
C ALA A 18 -6.13 25.44 -13.05
N ILE A 19 -6.90 25.40 -11.96
CA ILE A 19 -6.44 24.83 -10.71
C ILE A 19 -6.29 23.34 -11.01
N ALA A 20 -5.09 22.91 -11.36
CA ALA A 20 -4.76 21.50 -11.39
C ALA A 20 -4.93 21.00 -9.95
N SER A 21 -5.99 20.24 -9.69
CA SER A 21 -6.04 19.43 -8.48
C SER A 21 -4.78 18.56 -8.49
N PRO A 22 -4.04 18.43 -7.37
CA PRO A 22 -2.96 17.47 -7.30
C PRO A 22 -3.53 16.11 -7.75
N SER A 23 -2.97 15.61 -8.84
CA SER A 23 -3.33 14.31 -9.38
C SER A 23 -2.74 13.30 -8.41
N PHE A 24 -3.56 12.62 -7.62
CA PHE A 24 -3.16 11.46 -6.79
C PHE A 24 -2.86 10.20 -7.63
N ALA A 25 -2.39 10.37 -8.87
CA ALA A 25 -2.37 9.28 -9.84
C ALA A 25 -1.31 8.22 -9.49
N ASN A 26 -0.20 8.61 -8.86
CA ASN A 26 0.98 7.76 -8.69
C ASN A 26 1.44 7.61 -7.23
N GLU A 27 0.56 7.83 -6.26
CA GLU A 27 0.90 7.60 -4.86
C GLU A 27 1.24 6.13 -4.61
N LEU A 28 2.24 5.90 -3.76
CA LEU A 28 2.50 4.59 -3.19
C LEU A 28 1.78 4.49 -1.87
N ARG A 29 1.12 3.35 -1.66
CA ARG A 29 0.41 3.08 -0.43
C ARG A 29 0.98 1.81 0.18
N PHE A 30 1.20 1.83 1.48
CA PHE A 30 1.70 0.69 2.23
C PHE A 30 0.82 0.44 3.45
N ILE A 31 0.89 -0.78 3.96
CA ILE A 31 0.23 -1.20 5.19
C ILE A 31 1.18 -2.06 6.01
N ALA A 32 1.07 -1.98 7.32
CA ALA A 32 1.66 -2.94 8.23
C ALA A 32 0.57 -3.41 9.21
N HIS A 33 0.41 -4.73 9.34
CA HIS A 33 -0.41 -5.34 10.39
C HIS A 33 0.51 -5.76 11.51
N LEU A 34 0.33 -5.19 12.70
CA LEU A 34 1.24 -5.36 13.84
C LEU A 34 0.69 -6.36 14.85
N ASP A 35 1.52 -7.31 15.25
CA ASP A 35 1.22 -8.22 16.36
C ASP A 35 2.50 -8.67 17.08
N GLY A 36 2.34 -9.31 18.25
CA GLY A 36 3.47 -9.79 19.04
C GLY A 36 4.20 -11.00 18.42
N SER A 37 3.55 -11.78 17.56
CA SER A 37 4.14 -12.95 16.90
C SER A 37 5.22 -12.58 15.89
N GLN A 38 5.14 -11.37 15.33
CA GLN A 38 6.09 -10.82 14.38
C GLN A 38 7.31 -10.17 15.04
N VAL A 39 7.30 -9.95 16.37
CA VAL A 39 8.45 -9.37 17.09
C VAL A 39 9.65 -10.31 16.97
N ALA A 40 10.80 -9.74 16.61
CA ALA A 40 12.04 -10.48 16.37
C ALA A 40 13.16 -10.02 17.31
N PRO A 41 14.08 -10.90 17.74
CA PRO A 41 14.18 -12.32 17.37
C PRO A 41 13.26 -13.24 18.17
N THR A 42 12.64 -12.75 19.24
CA THR A 42 11.76 -13.54 20.11
C THR A 42 10.35 -12.95 20.09
N PRO A 43 9.35 -13.73 19.60
CA PRO A 43 7.95 -13.32 19.63
C PRO A 43 7.48 -12.95 21.04
N VAL A 44 6.61 -11.94 21.13
CA VAL A 44 5.98 -11.49 22.37
C VAL A 44 4.57 -12.08 22.44
N THR A 45 4.23 -12.67 23.60
CA THR A 45 2.85 -13.08 23.87
C THR A 45 2.11 -11.89 24.45
N THR A 46 1.24 -11.27 23.65
CA THR A 46 0.46 -10.09 24.02
C THR A 46 -0.92 -10.14 23.36
N THR A 47 -1.87 -9.39 23.93
CA THR A 47 -3.14 -9.10 23.27
C THR A 47 -3.05 -7.86 22.38
N GLY A 48 -1.92 -7.15 22.41
CA GLY A 48 -1.69 -5.98 21.59
C GLY A 48 -1.73 -6.29 20.11
N THR A 49 -2.39 -5.43 19.36
CA THR A 49 -2.40 -5.44 17.89
C THR A 49 -2.33 -4.02 17.35
N GLY A 50 -1.93 -3.85 16.10
CA GLY A 50 -1.97 -2.56 15.45
C GLY A 50 -2.11 -2.64 13.94
N SER A 51 -2.41 -1.51 13.33
CA SER A 51 -2.42 -1.33 11.89
C SER A 51 -1.82 0.03 11.57
N ALA A 52 -0.81 0.06 10.71
CA ALA A 52 -0.24 1.29 10.19
C ALA A 52 -0.48 1.39 8.68
N THR A 53 -0.92 2.53 8.18
CA THR A 53 -0.97 2.82 6.75
C THR A 53 -0.07 3.98 6.42
N PHE A 54 0.58 3.91 5.25
CA PHE A 54 1.49 4.93 4.76
C PHE A 54 1.09 5.33 3.35
N THR A 55 1.06 6.63 3.06
CA THR A 55 0.85 7.18 1.73
C THR A 55 2.03 8.06 1.36
N VAL A 56 2.78 7.64 0.34
CA VAL A 56 3.90 8.40 -0.19
C VAL A 56 3.39 9.27 -1.33
N ASN A 57 3.64 10.57 -1.21
CA ASN A 57 3.17 11.53 -2.20
C ASN A 57 3.83 11.33 -3.58
N ASP A 58 3.23 11.93 -4.62
CA ASP A 58 3.73 11.81 -5.99
C ASP A 58 5.16 12.37 -6.18
N ALA A 59 5.64 13.24 -5.30
CA ALA A 59 7.00 13.77 -5.36
C ALA A 59 8.04 12.87 -4.68
N ARG A 60 7.61 11.83 -3.92
CA ARG A 60 8.47 11.00 -3.07
C ARG A 60 9.23 11.83 -2.02
N THR A 61 8.59 12.86 -1.48
CA THR A 61 9.17 13.77 -0.47
C THR A 61 8.47 13.71 0.88
N GLU A 62 7.28 13.12 0.93
CA GLU A 62 6.45 13.04 2.15
C GLU A 62 5.82 11.65 2.26
N ILE A 63 5.71 11.17 3.49
CA ILE A 63 4.94 9.97 3.85
C ILE A 63 3.91 10.39 4.90
N ASP A 64 2.64 10.46 4.51
CA ASP A 64 1.53 10.54 5.46
C ASP A 64 1.33 9.17 6.11
N PHE A 65 1.19 9.13 7.43
CA PHE A 65 0.93 7.88 8.15
C PHE A 65 -0.24 8.00 9.12
N ASP A 66 -0.92 6.86 9.29
CA ASP A 66 -1.91 6.62 10.34
C ASP A 66 -1.57 5.30 11.02
N LEU A 67 -1.43 5.31 12.34
CA LEU A 67 -1.17 4.16 13.19
C LEU A 67 -2.30 4.01 14.21
N THR A 68 -2.97 2.86 14.19
CA THR A 68 -3.91 2.45 15.22
C THR A 68 -3.29 1.34 16.04
N VAL A 69 -3.37 1.45 17.36
CA VAL A 69 -2.96 0.44 18.34
C VAL A 69 -4.14 0.08 19.22
N GLU A 70 -4.34 -1.20 19.47
CA GLU A 70 -5.38 -1.77 20.32
C GLU A 70 -4.79 -2.80 21.29
N GLY A 71 -5.45 -3.04 22.43
CA GLY A 71 -5.02 -4.06 23.40
C GLY A 71 -3.76 -3.74 24.20
N ILE A 72 -3.23 -2.51 24.09
CA ILE A 72 -2.10 -1.98 24.86
C ILE A 72 -2.57 -0.71 25.60
N ASP A 73 -2.27 -0.59 26.89
CA ASP A 73 -2.53 0.64 27.65
C ASP A 73 -1.65 1.78 27.09
N PRO A 74 -2.22 2.90 26.61
CA PRO A 74 -1.46 4.05 26.12
C PRO A 74 -0.39 4.58 27.08
N ALA A 75 -0.61 4.45 28.39
CA ALA A 75 0.37 4.88 29.40
C ALA A 75 1.63 4.02 29.43
N ASN A 76 1.58 2.79 28.89
CA ASN A 76 2.72 1.89 28.80
C ASN A 76 3.51 2.02 27.49
N ILE A 77 2.98 2.73 26.48
CA ILE A 77 3.68 2.93 25.21
C ILE A 77 4.85 3.90 25.40
N THR A 78 6.03 3.54 24.94
CA THR A 78 7.23 4.39 25.05
C THR A 78 7.66 5.00 23.74
N ALA A 79 7.41 4.32 22.62
CA ALA A 79 7.72 4.82 21.28
C ALA A 79 6.94 4.06 20.20
N ALA A 80 6.86 4.65 19.02
CA ALA A 80 6.53 3.95 17.77
C ALA A 80 7.52 4.39 16.68
N GLU A 81 8.10 3.43 15.95
CA GLU A 81 9.22 3.66 15.05
C GLU A 81 9.10 2.84 13.76
N ILE A 82 9.67 3.35 12.67
CA ILE A 82 9.91 2.58 11.45
C ILE A 82 11.38 2.19 11.43
N HIS A 83 11.64 0.89 11.29
CA HIS A 83 12.96 0.30 11.25
C HIS A 83 13.31 -0.25 9.86
N VAL A 84 14.60 -0.43 9.61
CA VAL A 84 15.10 -1.20 8.47
C VAL A 84 15.48 -2.60 8.92
N GLY A 85 14.81 -3.60 8.37
CA GLY A 85 15.09 -5.02 8.57
C GLY A 85 14.14 -5.89 7.75
N ALA A 86 14.65 -7.00 7.22
CA ALA A 86 13.83 -8.01 6.57
C ALA A 86 12.90 -8.70 7.58
N VAL A 87 11.93 -9.46 7.07
CA VAL A 87 11.03 -10.30 7.89
C VAL A 87 11.85 -11.18 8.84
N GLY A 88 11.51 -11.15 10.14
CA GLY A 88 12.19 -11.91 11.18
C GLY A 88 13.57 -11.39 11.58
N VAL A 89 14.02 -10.26 11.02
CA VAL A 89 15.31 -9.63 11.33
C VAL A 89 15.07 -8.28 11.99
N ALA A 90 15.58 -8.10 13.21
CA ALA A 90 15.61 -6.81 13.88
C ALA A 90 16.69 -5.91 13.27
N GLY A 91 16.40 -4.61 13.20
CA GLY A 91 17.36 -3.61 12.73
C GLY A 91 17.04 -2.23 13.28
N PRO A 92 17.78 -1.20 12.87
CA PRO A 92 17.70 0.09 13.52
C PRO A 92 16.55 0.96 12.99
N ALA A 93 16.09 1.90 13.83
CA ALA A 93 14.99 2.83 13.53
C ALA A 93 15.45 3.96 12.59
N ILE A 94 14.82 4.10 11.42
CA ILE A 94 15.09 5.19 10.48
C ILE A 94 14.11 6.37 10.60
N PHE A 95 12.92 6.13 11.18
CA PHE A 95 11.97 7.19 11.53
C PHE A 95 11.36 6.93 12.91
N THR A 96 11.16 7.99 13.68
CA THR A 96 10.37 7.95 14.91
C THR A 96 8.99 8.54 14.62
N LEU A 97 7.94 7.73 14.75
CA LEU A 97 6.54 8.16 14.60
C LEU A 97 6.05 8.88 15.87
N SER A 98 6.44 8.34 17.03
CA SER A 98 6.28 9.00 18.33
C SER A 98 7.45 8.61 19.25
N PRO A 99 8.15 9.57 19.86
CA PRO A 99 9.24 9.30 20.81
C PRO A 99 8.74 9.06 22.24
N THR A 100 7.42 9.14 22.47
CA THR A 100 6.79 9.05 23.80
C THR A 100 5.46 8.31 23.73
N THR A 101 4.78 8.19 24.89
CA THR A 101 3.37 7.78 24.99
C THR A 101 2.50 8.59 24.02
N PHE A 102 1.55 7.92 23.37
CA PHE A 102 0.54 8.55 22.52
C PHE A 102 -0.81 7.86 22.70
N THR A 103 -1.89 8.53 22.29
CA THR A 103 -3.23 7.94 22.22
C THR A 103 -3.51 7.48 20.80
N SER A 104 -4.06 6.27 20.66
CA SER A 104 -4.50 5.73 19.37
C SER A 104 -5.82 6.40 18.92
N PRO A 105 -5.99 6.79 17.65
CA PRO A 105 -5.01 6.68 16.57
C PRO A 105 -3.94 7.80 16.61
N LEU A 106 -2.73 7.49 16.13
CA LEU A 106 -1.64 8.42 15.91
C LEU A 106 -1.49 8.68 14.40
N SER A 107 -1.44 9.94 13.99
CA SER A 107 -1.25 10.34 12.59
C SER A 107 -0.14 11.39 12.47
N GLY A 108 0.54 11.42 11.33
CA GLY A 108 1.56 12.44 11.06
C GLY A 108 2.11 12.39 9.65
N VAL A 109 3.09 13.26 9.39
CA VAL A 109 3.80 13.35 8.11
C VAL A 109 5.29 13.21 8.37
N LEU A 110 5.93 12.28 7.67
CA LEU A 110 7.38 12.15 7.65
C LEU A 110 7.95 12.82 6.42
N THR A 111 9.04 13.55 6.60
CA THR A 111 9.83 14.20 5.57
C THR A 111 11.29 13.83 5.74
N GLU A 112 12.15 14.33 4.85
CA GLU A 112 13.61 14.16 5.00
C GLU A 112 14.16 14.67 6.34
N ALA A 113 13.52 15.69 6.95
CA ALA A 113 13.92 16.20 8.26
C ALA A 113 13.69 15.20 9.41
N ASN A 114 12.82 14.20 9.21
CA ASN A 114 12.53 13.16 10.19
C ASN A 114 13.43 11.93 10.04
N LEU A 115 14.18 11.84 8.94
CA LEU A 115 15.03 10.68 8.66
C LEU A 115 16.23 10.65 9.60
N THR A 116 16.49 9.50 10.19
CA THR A 116 17.75 9.18 10.87
C THR A 116 18.59 8.28 9.96
N PRO A 117 19.64 8.80 9.29
CA PRO A 117 20.42 8.02 8.33
C PRO A 117 21.20 6.87 9.01
N GLN A 118 20.97 5.63 8.56
CA GLN A 118 21.70 4.45 9.00
C GLN A 118 21.35 3.21 8.17
N ALA A 119 22.10 2.11 8.36
CA ALA A 119 21.85 0.81 7.73
C ALA A 119 21.68 0.87 6.19
N GLY A 120 22.46 1.73 5.53
CA GLY A 120 22.40 1.92 4.08
C GLY A 120 21.30 2.89 3.60
N VAL A 121 20.55 3.50 4.51
CA VAL A 121 19.60 4.58 4.23
C VAL A 121 20.28 5.92 4.52
N SER A 122 20.62 6.67 3.46
CA SER A 122 21.25 7.99 3.59
C SER A 122 20.29 9.14 3.29
N THR A 123 19.29 8.90 2.44
CA THR A 123 18.34 9.88 1.95
C THR A 123 16.91 9.41 2.12
N PHE A 124 15.95 10.32 2.01
CA PHE A 124 14.52 9.96 2.05
C PHE A 124 14.14 9.00 0.90
N ALA A 125 14.77 9.16 -0.26
CA ALA A 125 14.59 8.26 -1.40
C ALA A 125 15.11 6.84 -1.11
N ASP A 126 16.22 6.70 -0.36
CA ASP A 126 16.69 5.39 0.09
C ASP A 126 15.68 4.73 1.02
N ALA A 127 15.04 5.51 1.91
CA ALA A 127 14.03 4.98 2.82
C ALA A 127 12.82 4.43 2.07
N ILE A 128 12.31 5.16 1.07
CA ILE A 128 11.22 4.69 0.18
C ILE A 128 11.67 3.44 -0.59
N SER A 129 12.93 3.39 -1.03
CA SER A 129 13.48 2.22 -1.71
C SER A 129 13.52 0.99 -0.79
N MET A 130 13.83 1.17 0.50
CA MET A 130 13.77 0.07 1.49
C MET A 130 12.32 -0.40 1.74
N MET A 131 11.34 0.51 1.74
CA MET A 131 9.92 0.14 1.81
C MET A 131 9.50 -0.69 0.59
N LEU A 132 9.91 -0.28 -0.61
CA LEU A 132 9.68 -1.03 -1.86
C LEU A 132 10.49 -2.32 -1.96
N ALA A 133 11.59 -2.45 -1.22
CA ALA A 133 12.32 -3.71 -1.10
C ALA A 133 11.65 -4.70 -0.12
N GLY A 134 10.68 -4.24 0.67
CA GLY A 134 10.03 -5.05 1.72
C GLY A 134 10.92 -5.23 2.95
N THR A 135 11.89 -4.33 3.17
CA THR A 135 12.88 -4.43 4.24
C THR A 135 12.70 -3.35 5.31
N THR A 136 11.46 -2.90 5.53
CA THR A 136 11.10 -2.00 6.61
C THR A 136 9.91 -2.52 7.40
N TYR A 137 9.88 -2.21 8.70
CA TYR A 137 8.81 -2.63 9.59
C TYR A 137 8.48 -1.53 10.59
N VAL A 138 7.28 -1.59 11.18
CA VAL A 138 6.84 -0.71 12.26
C VAL A 138 6.89 -1.49 13.57
N ASP A 139 7.48 -0.90 14.60
CA ASP A 139 7.41 -1.39 15.97
C ASP A 139 6.71 -0.39 16.87
N VAL A 140 5.95 -0.91 17.85
CA VAL A 140 5.46 -0.14 18.99
C VAL A 140 6.11 -0.70 20.24
N HIS A 141 6.80 0.16 20.97
CA HIS A 141 7.56 -0.20 22.17
C HIS A 141 6.73 0.10 23.41
N THR A 142 6.85 -0.74 24.43
CA THR A 142 6.26 -0.51 25.74
C THR A 142 7.32 -0.57 26.84
N ILE A 143 6.95 -0.12 28.05
CA ILE A 143 7.80 -0.25 29.24
C ILE A 143 8.20 -1.72 29.49
N ALA A 144 7.28 -2.66 29.27
CA ALA A 144 7.51 -4.09 29.49
C ALA A 144 8.33 -4.73 28.36
N ASN A 145 8.13 -4.26 27.12
CA ASN A 145 8.78 -4.78 25.93
C ASN A 145 9.51 -3.64 25.18
N PRO A 146 10.68 -3.21 25.68
CA PRO A 146 11.43 -2.09 25.11
C PRO A 146 12.01 -2.38 23.73
N ASN A 147 12.15 -3.65 23.35
CA ASN A 147 12.56 -4.06 22.01
C ASN A 147 11.38 -4.26 21.04
N GLY A 148 10.18 -3.82 21.42
CA GLY A 148 8.94 -3.97 20.66
C GLY A 148 7.94 -4.89 21.36
N GLU A 149 6.73 -4.40 21.59
CA GLU A 149 5.57 -5.18 22.06
C GLU A 149 4.84 -5.83 20.87
N ILE A 150 4.69 -5.06 19.79
CA ILE A 150 4.07 -5.48 18.53
C ILE A 150 4.90 -4.96 17.35
N ARG A 151 4.99 -5.79 16.32
CA ARG A 151 5.75 -5.53 15.09
C ARG A 151 4.90 -5.85 13.87
N GLY A 152 5.08 -5.09 12.78
CA GLY A 152 4.47 -5.37 11.48
C GLY A 152 5.39 -5.01 10.33
N GLN A 153 5.64 -5.95 9.42
CA GLN A 153 6.36 -5.64 8.19
C GLN A 153 5.54 -4.67 7.32
N ILE A 154 6.21 -3.73 6.65
CA ILE A 154 5.55 -2.77 5.76
C ILE A 154 5.42 -3.40 4.38
N ASP A 155 4.18 -3.64 3.99
CA ASP A 155 3.77 -4.31 2.77
C ASP A 155 3.19 -3.32 1.77
N LEU A 156 3.41 -3.57 0.47
CA LEU A 156 2.93 -2.69 -0.59
C LEU A 156 1.44 -2.94 -0.86
N ILE A 157 0.64 -1.87 -0.85
CA ILE A 157 -0.73 -1.90 -1.38
C ILE A 157 -0.67 -1.69 -2.90
N ALA A 158 -0.68 -2.78 -3.66
CA ALA A 158 -0.67 -2.73 -5.11
C ALA A 158 -2.06 -2.43 -5.70
N LYS A 159 -2.06 -1.94 -6.94
CA LYS A 159 -3.26 -1.69 -7.73
C LYS A 159 -3.57 -2.90 -8.60
N ILE A 160 -4.70 -3.56 -8.35
CA ILE A 160 -5.24 -4.62 -9.23
C ILE A 160 -6.39 -4.11 -10.10
N LYS A 161 -6.50 -4.67 -11.31
CA LYS A 161 -7.65 -4.52 -12.20
C LYS A 161 -8.38 -5.85 -12.29
N VAL A 162 -9.65 -5.84 -11.90
CA VAL A 162 -10.56 -6.98 -12.03
C VAL A 162 -11.88 -6.50 -12.65
N ARG A 163 -12.63 -7.40 -13.27
CA ARG A 163 -13.98 -7.07 -13.74
C ARG A 163 -14.85 -6.66 -12.56
N ARG A 164 -15.54 -5.53 -12.69
CA ARG A 164 -16.45 -5.01 -11.65
C ARG A 164 -17.60 -5.96 -11.34
N ALA A 165 -18.03 -6.78 -12.30
CA ALA A 165 -19.11 -7.74 -12.11
C ALA A 165 -18.57 -9.17 -12.22
N ILE A 166 -18.72 -9.96 -11.15
CA ILE A 166 -18.30 -11.35 -11.07
C ILE A 166 -19.52 -12.17 -10.70
N ASN A 167 -20.01 -13.06 -11.58
CA ASN A 167 -21.08 -13.99 -11.23
C ASN A 167 -20.49 -15.15 -10.42
N PRO A 168 -20.80 -15.29 -9.11
CA PRO A 168 -20.25 -16.36 -8.27
C PRO A 168 -20.64 -17.77 -8.74
N ARG A 169 -21.73 -17.92 -9.50
CA ARG A 169 -22.21 -19.20 -10.03
C ARG A 169 -21.54 -19.61 -11.35
N SER A 170 -20.68 -18.74 -11.92
CA SER A 170 -19.97 -19.04 -13.17
C SER A 170 -18.94 -20.15 -12.96
N HIS A 171 -18.86 -21.09 -13.91
CA HIS A 171 -17.82 -22.11 -13.96
C HIS A 171 -16.59 -21.67 -14.79
N GLY A 172 -16.59 -20.41 -15.24
CA GLY A 172 -15.50 -19.82 -16.01
C GLY A 172 -14.31 -19.38 -15.14
N VAL A 173 -13.54 -18.46 -15.71
CA VAL A 173 -12.38 -17.86 -15.06
C VAL A 173 -12.56 -16.36 -14.85
N ILE A 174 -11.95 -15.86 -13.79
CA ILE A 174 -11.78 -14.44 -13.49
C ILE A 174 -10.37 -14.06 -13.91
N ALA A 175 -10.26 -13.05 -14.78
CA ALA A 175 -9.01 -12.41 -15.10
C ALA A 175 -8.74 -11.27 -14.12
N VAL A 176 -7.54 -11.27 -13.52
CA VAL A 176 -7.06 -10.23 -12.61
C VAL A 176 -5.70 -9.77 -13.11
N THR A 177 -5.51 -8.47 -13.24
CA THR A 177 -4.23 -7.88 -13.62
C THR A 177 -3.65 -7.17 -12.41
N LEU A 178 -2.44 -7.55 -12.01
CA LEU A 178 -1.60 -6.74 -11.14
C LEU A 178 -0.82 -5.78 -12.04
N ARG A 179 -1.06 -4.47 -11.89
CA ARG A 179 -0.51 -3.48 -12.81
C ARG A 179 0.87 -3.02 -12.38
N SER A 180 1.78 -2.94 -13.35
CA SER A 180 3.06 -2.26 -13.15
C SER A 180 2.85 -0.75 -13.06
N SER A 181 3.82 -0.08 -12.45
CA SER A 181 3.94 1.38 -12.37
C SER A 181 5.43 1.76 -12.42
N PRO A 182 5.79 3.05 -12.54
CA PRO A 182 7.18 3.48 -12.49
C PRO A 182 7.95 2.99 -11.25
N ASP A 183 7.28 2.79 -10.11
CA ASP A 183 7.90 2.35 -8.85
C ASP A 183 7.61 0.89 -8.50
N PHE A 184 6.78 0.20 -9.28
CA PHE A 184 6.43 -1.19 -9.02
C PHE A 184 6.44 -2.02 -10.31
N ASP A 185 7.34 -3.00 -10.37
CA ASP A 185 7.43 -3.93 -11.49
C ASP A 185 6.70 -5.24 -11.17
N ALA A 186 5.53 -5.46 -11.79
CA ALA A 186 4.74 -6.68 -11.59
C ALA A 186 5.47 -7.96 -12.04
N ARG A 187 6.54 -7.86 -12.84
CA ARG A 187 7.39 -9.00 -13.21
C ARG A 187 8.20 -9.53 -12.03
N SER A 188 8.39 -8.72 -10.99
CA SER A 188 9.06 -9.16 -9.76
C SER A 188 8.20 -10.11 -8.93
N VAL A 189 6.89 -10.17 -9.14
CA VAL A 189 5.98 -11.04 -8.39
C VAL A 189 6.19 -12.49 -8.76
N ASP A 190 6.38 -13.35 -7.75
CA ASP A 190 6.32 -14.80 -7.94
C ASP A 190 4.86 -15.21 -8.19
N PRO A 191 4.48 -15.65 -9.40
CA PRO A 191 3.10 -15.98 -9.67
C PRO A 191 2.58 -17.18 -8.86
N ALA A 192 3.47 -18.05 -8.35
CA ALA A 192 3.10 -19.18 -7.49
C ALA A 192 2.73 -18.74 -6.06
N SER A 193 3.19 -17.57 -5.62
CA SER A 193 2.83 -16.97 -4.34
C SER A 193 1.42 -16.38 -4.34
N VAL A 194 0.89 -16.02 -5.52
CA VAL A 194 -0.37 -15.26 -5.63
C VAL A 194 -1.56 -16.06 -5.10
N ARG A 195 -2.36 -15.42 -4.25
CA ARG A 195 -3.62 -15.94 -3.72
C ARG A 195 -4.72 -14.90 -3.95
N PHE A 196 -5.86 -15.32 -4.50
CA PHE A 196 -6.97 -14.42 -4.85
C PHE A 196 -8.32 -14.87 -4.30
N GLY A 197 -9.07 -13.91 -3.74
CA GLY A 197 -10.41 -14.11 -3.17
C GLY A 197 -10.41 -14.68 -1.75
N PRO A 198 -11.59 -14.79 -1.11
CA PRO A 198 -11.73 -15.13 0.31
C PRO A 198 -11.05 -16.41 0.80
N VAL A 199 -10.84 -17.39 -0.09
CA VAL A 199 -10.19 -18.67 0.27
C VAL A 199 -8.79 -18.83 -0.34
N GLY A 200 -8.26 -17.77 -0.97
CA GLY A 200 -6.91 -17.76 -1.53
C GLY A 200 -6.71 -18.70 -2.72
N ALA A 201 -7.49 -18.52 -3.79
CA ALA A 201 -7.32 -19.30 -5.01
C ALA A 201 -5.93 -19.09 -5.63
N GLN A 202 -5.34 -20.18 -6.13
CA GLN A 202 -4.15 -20.12 -6.97
C GLN A 202 -4.51 -19.81 -8.43
N ALA A 203 -3.60 -19.14 -9.13
CA ALA A 203 -3.77 -18.87 -10.54
C ALA A 203 -3.64 -20.16 -11.36
N VAL A 204 -4.54 -20.36 -12.32
CA VAL A 204 -4.48 -21.49 -13.28
C VAL A 204 -3.76 -21.12 -14.57
N LYS A 205 -3.53 -19.83 -14.82
CA LYS A 205 -2.79 -19.33 -15.98
C LYS A 205 -2.24 -17.93 -15.70
N THR A 206 -1.03 -17.66 -16.19
CA THR A 206 -0.32 -16.39 -16.00
C THR A 206 0.25 -15.90 -17.33
N HIS A 207 0.28 -14.58 -17.53
CA HIS A 207 0.90 -13.91 -18.67
C HIS A 207 1.53 -12.60 -18.24
N LEU A 208 2.63 -12.24 -18.89
CA LEU A 208 3.15 -10.88 -18.87
C LEU A 208 2.65 -10.16 -20.12
N VAL A 209 1.87 -9.11 -19.93
CA VAL A 209 1.28 -8.34 -21.03
C VAL A 209 1.02 -6.92 -20.55
N ASP A 210 1.34 -5.93 -21.37
CA ASP A 210 0.94 -4.54 -21.12
C ASP A 210 -0.56 -4.40 -21.43
N VAL A 211 -1.39 -4.35 -20.38
CA VAL A 211 -2.86 -4.35 -20.51
C VAL A 211 -3.39 -2.94 -20.79
N ASN A 212 -2.63 -1.89 -20.46
CA ASN A 212 -3.08 -0.50 -20.61
C ASN A 212 -2.26 0.36 -21.58
N GLY A 213 -1.29 -0.22 -22.27
CA GLY A 213 -0.51 0.44 -23.31
C GLY A 213 0.47 1.48 -22.79
N ASP A 214 0.95 1.35 -21.54
CA ASP A 214 1.91 2.30 -20.95
C ASP A 214 3.38 1.89 -21.13
N GLY A 215 3.64 0.76 -21.79
CA GLY A 215 4.97 0.23 -22.02
C GLY A 215 5.54 -0.58 -20.86
N LEU A 216 4.81 -0.74 -19.75
CA LEU A 216 5.17 -1.61 -18.64
C LEU A 216 4.40 -2.93 -18.73
N ALA A 217 5.09 -4.06 -18.60
CA ALA A 217 4.43 -5.35 -18.62
C ALA A 217 3.66 -5.58 -17.31
N ASP A 218 2.37 -5.87 -17.40
CA ASP A 218 1.55 -6.24 -16.24
C ASP A 218 1.52 -7.76 -16.04
N LEU A 219 1.23 -8.19 -14.81
CA LEU A 219 0.98 -9.59 -14.52
C LEU A 219 -0.52 -9.90 -14.63
N LEU A 220 -0.91 -10.59 -15.70
CA LEU A 220 -2.28 -11.06 -15.94
C LEU A 220 -2.45 -12.50 -15.45
N LEU A 221 -3.27 -12.68 -14.42
CA LEU A 221 -3.58 -13.96 -13.78
C LEU A 221 -5.02 -14.38 -14.08
N HIS A 222 -5.23 -15.68 -14.22
CA HIS A 222 -6.56 -16.27 -14.37
C HIS A 222 -6.86 -17.22 -13.20
N PHE A 223 -8.03 -17.06 -12.59
CA PHE A 223 -8.48 -17.89 -11.48
C PHE A 223 -9.80 -18.57 -11.84
N ARG A 224 -10.00 -19.83 -11.46
CA ARG A 224 -11.33 -20.47 -11.59
C ARG A 224 -12.29 -19.80 -10.62
N THR A 225 -13.43 -19.31 -11.12
CA THR A 225 -14.40 -18.58 -10.27
C THR A 225 -14.82 -19.38 -9.04
N GLN A 226 -15.05 -20.69 -9.19
CA GLN A 226 -15.45 -21.55 -8.06
C GLN A 226 -14.34 -21.75 -7.02
N ALA A 227 -13.07 -21.57 -7.41
CA ALA A 227 -11.94 -21.72 -6.49
C ALA A 227 -11.69 -20.46 -5.64
N THR A 228 -12.18 -19.29 -6.06
CA THR A 228 -11.92 -18.02 -5.36
C THR A 228 -12.71 -17.88 -4.07
N GLY A 229 -13.77 -18.66 -3.90
CA GLY A 229 -14.65 -18.59 -2.74
C GLY A 229 -15.48 -17.32 -2.67
N ILE A 230 -15.53 -16.52 -3.75
CA ILE A 230 -16.41 -15.34 -3.85
C ILE A 230 -17.86 -15.79 -3.73
N ARG A 231 -18.62 -15.13 -2.86
CA ARG A 231 -20.03 -15.43 -2.58
C ARG A 231 -20.93 -14.28 -3.04
N CYS A 232 -22.20 -14.61 -3.21
CA CYS A 232 -23.24 -13.63 -3.44
C CYS A 232 -23.29 -12.62 -2.28
N GLY A 233 -23.28 -11.33 -2.61
CA GLY A 233 -23.24 -10.24 -1.64
C GLY A 233 -21.84 -9.67 -1.38
N ASP A 234 -20.76 -10.36 -1.79
CA ASP A 234 -19.41 -9.83 -1.68
C ASP A 234 -19.27 -8.53 -2.48
N LYS A 235 -18.66 -7.52 -1.85
CA LYS A 235 -18.51 -6.16 -2.38
C LYS A 235 -17.07 -5.83 -2.80
N SER A 236 -16.12 -6.67 -2.42
CA SER A 236 -14.71 -6.52 -2.72
C SER A 236 -14.05 -7.89 -2.85
N VAL A 237 -12.88 -7.91 -3.48
CA VAL A 237 -11.99 -9.06 -3.55
C VAL A 237 -10.59 -8.58 -3.25
N SER A 238 -9.82 -9.46 -2.63
CA SER A 238 -8.42 -9.20 -2.29
C SER A 238 -7.49 -10.17 -3.00
N LEU A 239 -6.27 -9.73 -3.20
CA LEU A 239 -5.14 -10.50 -3.71
C LEU A 239 -3.97 -10.28 -2.77
N VAL A 240 -3.28 -11.35 -2.42
CA VAL A 240 -1.97 -11.28 -1.77
C VAL A 240 -0.93 -11.98 -2.62
N ALA A 241 0.30 -11.49 -2.58
CA ALA A 241 1.41 -12.03 -3.35
C ALA A 241 2.75 -11.65 -2.71
N VAL A 242 3.83 -12.27 -3.18
CA VAL A 242 5.19 -11.97 -2.76
C VAL A 242 6.06 -11.74 -4.00
N THR A 243 6.94 -10.75 -3.94
CA THR A 243 7.98 -10.55 -4.96
C THR A 243 9.13 -11.53 -4.79
N SER A 244 9.98 -11.67 -5.80
CA SER A 244 11.23 -12.42 -5.74
C SER A 244 12.22 -11.90 -4.69
N THR A 245 12.04 -10.66 -4.22
CA THR A 245 12.83 -10.05 -3.14
C THR A 245 12.20 -10.25 -1.76
N GLY A 246 11.00 -10.83 -1.67
CA GLY A 246 10.30 -11.08 -0.41
C GLY A 246 9.33 -9.98 0.03
N LEU A 247 9.14 -8.91 -0.77
CA LEU A 247 8.12 -7.89 -0.50
C LEU A 247 6.74 -8.53 -0.58
N GLN A 248 5.98 -8.46 0.51
CA GLN A 248 4.57 -8.83 0.51
C GLN A 248 3.75 -7.72 -0.17
N ILE A 249 2.75 -8.17 -0.91
CA ILE A 249 1.83 -7.30 -1.65
C ILE A 249 0.42 -7.63 -1.20
N GLU A 250 -0.32 -6.58 -0.87
CA GLU A 250 -1.75 -6.63 -0.70
C GLU A 250 -2.45 -5.81 -1.78
N ALA A 251 -3.58 -6.29 -2.27
CA ALA A 251 -4.40 -5.49 -3.18
C ALA A 251 -5.87 -5.80 -2.96
N THR A 252 -6.71 -4.77 -3.02
CA THR A 252 -8.17 -4.91 -2.92
C THR A 252 -8.83 -4.15 -4.05
N ALA A 253 -9.89 -4.74 -4.62
CA ALA A 253 -10.71 -4.09 -5.63
C ALA A 253 -12.20 -4.29 -5.36
N PRO A 254 -13.04 -3.28 -5.65
CA PRO A 254 -14.48 -3.39 -5.50
C PRO A 254 -15.09 -4.27 -6.60
N ILE A 255 -16.08 -5.08 -6.23
CA ILE A 255 -16.85 -5.91 -7.14
C ILE A 255 -18.35 -5.82 -6.84
N LYS A 256 -19.14 -6.34 -7.78
CA LYS A 256 -20.56 -6.66 -7.64
C LYS A 256 -20.73 -8.11 -8.02
N THR A 257 -21.66 -8.79 -7.36
CA THR A 257 -21.95 -10.21 -7.57
C THR A 257 -23.35 -10.42 -8.17
N PRO A 258 -23.54 -10.16 -9.49
CA PRO A 258 -24.84 -10.35 -10.15
C PRO A 258 -25.17 -11.84 -10.36
N GLY A 259 -26.46 -12.13 -10.62
CA GLY A 259 -26.93 -13.49 -10.90
C GLY A 259 -27.18 -14.35 -9.67
N CYS A 260 -27.32 -13.69 -8.52
CA CYS A 260 -27.51 -14.29 -7.19
C CYS A 260 -28.97 -14.41 -6.74
N HIS A 261 -29.92 -14.16 -7.65
CA HIS A 261 -31.36 -14.33 -7.44
C HIS A 261 -31.89 -15.32 -8.46
#